data_AF-A0A2N9GUN1-F1
#
_entry.id   AF-A0A2N9GUN1-F1
#
_cell.length_a   1.000
_cell.length_b   1.000
_cell.length_c   1.000
_cell.angle_alpha   90.00
_cell.angle_beta   90.00
_cell.angle_gamma   90.00
#
_symmetry.space_group_name_H-M   'P 1'
#
loop_
_entity.id
_entity.type
_entity.pdbx_description
1 polymer ?
#
loop_
_entity_poly.entity_id
_entity_poly.type
_entity_poly.pdbx_seq_one_letter_code
_entity_poly.pdbx_strand_id
1 'polypeptide(L)'
;MASNNWILPRFADNYVREKYTDRREYYAGLRREWEYRYNESNTLYTDLVVLGAPLPDRVSLTMPRSNVVNYEKVVKQIRKENNLMLLRRCRYYMLQLAEEMATATQRELTPNERNNVLSYEEYLSDG
;
A
#
# COMPACT_ATOMS: atom_id res chain seq x y z
N MET A 1 0.18 -22.71 2.85
CA MET A 1 0.91 -21.51 2.41
C MET A 1 -0.06 -20.35 2.50
N ALA A 2 0.17 -19.36 3.37
CA ALA A 2 -0.68 -18.18 3.41
C ALA A 2 -0.55 -17.47 2.06
N SER A 3 -1.63 -17.45 1.28
CA SER A 3 -1.77 -16.52 0.17
C SER A 3 -1.66 -15.12 0.77
N ASN A 4 -0.55 -14.43 0.51
CA ASN A 4 -0.44 -13.02 0.86
C ASN A 4 -1.57 -12.31 0.09
N ASN A 5 -2.66 -11.98 0.80
CA ASN A 5 -3.82 -11.31 0.23
C ASN A 5 -3.46 -9.83 -0.01
N TRP A 6 -2.66 -9.61 -1.04
CA TRP A 6 -2.40 -8.29 -1.57
C TRP A 6 -3.70 -7.77 -2.18
N ILE A 7 -4.18 -6.63 -1.69
CA ILE A 7 -5.26 -5.90 -2.35
C ILE A 7 -4.74 -4.95 -3.42
N LEU A 8 -3.41 -4.88 -3.57
CA LEU A 8 -2.76 -4.08 -4.60
C LEU A 8 -3.08 -4.57 -6.01
N PRO A 9 -3.20 -3.64 -6.97
CA PRO A 9 -3.19 -3.96 -8.38
C PRO A 9 -2.02 -4.89 -8.74
N ARG A 10 -2.32 -5.92 -9.55
CA ARG A 10 -1.32 -6.86 -10.02
C ARG A 10 -0.36 -6.16 -10.98
N PHE A 11 0.94 -6.34 -10.78
CA PHE A 11 1.94 -5.94 -11.77
C PHE A 11 1.88 -6.93 -12.94
N ALA A 12 1.67 -6.41 -14.16
CA ALA A 12 1.32 -7.22 -15.33
C ALA A 12 2.48 -8.07 -15.85
N ASP A 13 3.71 -7.58 -15.69
CA ASP A 13 4.91 -8.27 -16.13
C ASP A 13 5.26 -9.42 -15.17
N ASN A 14 5.41 -10.62 -15.74
CA ASN A 14 5.64 -11.86 -15.02
C ASN A 14 7.13 -12.26 -14.96
N TYR A 15 8.01 -11.27 -14.86
CA TYR A 15 9.47 -11.41 -14.79
C TYR A 15 9.98 -12.40 -13.73
N VAL A 16 9.14 -12.85 -12.79
CA VAL A 16 9.49 -13.83 -11.75
C VAL A 16 9.89 -15.18 -12.35
N ARG A 17 9.36 -15.55 -13.53
CA ARG A 17 9.71 -16.82 -14.20
C ARG A 17 11.17 -16.85 -14.65
N GLU A 18 11.73 -15.67 -14.88
CA GLU A 18 13.05 -15.43 -15.44
C GLU A 18 14.14 -15.53 -14.35
N LYS A 19 13.75 -15.62 -13.07
CA LYS A 19 14.65 -15.67 -11.91
C LYS A 19 15.78 -16.69 -12.03
N TYR A 20 15.49 -17.85 -12.63
CA TYR A 20 16.44 -18.96 -12.76
C TYR A 20 16.90 -19.21 -14.20
N THR A 21 16.33 -18.50 -15.19
CA THR A 21 16.62 -18.71 -16.62
C THR A 21 17.36 -17.52 -17.22
N ASP A 22 16.93 -16.29 -16.92
CA ASP A 22 17.56 -15.06 -17.37
C ASP A 22 17.62 -14.03 -16.23
N ARG A 23 18.76 -14.01 -15.53
CA ARG A 23 18.99 -13.10 -14.40
C ARG A 23 18.99 -11.64 -14.82
N ARG A 24 19.36 -11.31 -16.06
CA ARG A 24 19.35 -9.94 -16.57
C ARG A 24 17.92 -9.48 -16.76
N GLU A 25 17.06 -10.31 -17.34
CA GLU A 25 15.65 -10.00 -17.51
C GLU A 25 14.92 -9.95 -16.17
N TYR A 26 15.22 -10.87 -15.24
CA TYR A 26 14.72 -10.81 -13.87
C TYR A 26 15.02 -9.46 -13.20
N TYR A 27 16.26 -8.99 -13.33
CA TYR A 27 16.66 -7.69 -12.77
C TYR A 27 16.04 -6.50 -13.50
N ALA A 28 15.81 -6.59 -14.81
CA ALA A 28 15.06 -5.59 -15.56
C ALA A 28 13.60 -5.51 -15.08
N GLY A 29 12.95 -6.65 -14.88
CA GLY A 29 11.59 -6.72 -14.34
C GLY A 29 11.46 -6.17 -12.92
N LEU A 30 12.43 -6.43 -12.04
CA LEU A 30 12.49 -5.81 -10.71
C LEU A 30 12.52 -4.28 -10.79
N ARG A 31 13.30 -3.71 -11.72
CA ARG A 31 13.36 -2.24 -11.93
C ARG A 31 12.02 -1.68 -12.42
N ARG A 32 11.37 -2.36 -13.37
CA ARG A 32 10.05 -1.97 -13.87
C ARG A 32 8.98 -2.05 -12.78
N GLU A 33 8.97 -3.10 -11.96
CA GLU A 33 8.03 -3.20 -10.85
C GLU A 33 8.28 -2.09 -9.82
N TRP A 34 9.54 -1.80 -9.50
CA TRP A 34 9.87 -0.70 -8.59
C TRP A 34 9.31 0.64 -9.08
N GLU A 35 9.54 1.01 -10.34
CA GLU A 35 9.04 2.27 -10.91
C GLU A 35 7.51 2.32 -10.88
N TYR A 36 6.85 1.22 -11.23
CA TYR A 36 5.40 1.09 -11.13
C TYR A 36 4.91 1.31 -9.68
N ARG A 37 5.50 0.60 -8.71
CA ARG A 37 5.13 0.70 -7.30
C ARG A 37 5.49 2.04 -6.68
N TYR A 38 6.53 2.71 -7.16
CA TYR A 38 6.90 4.06 -6.74
C TYR A 38 5.83 5.08 -7.14
N ASN A 39 5.33 5.02 -8.37
CA ASN A 39 4.24 5.90 -8.83
C ASN A 39 2.93 5.62 -8.08
N GLU A 40 2.62 4.34 -7.85
CA GLU A 40 1.49 3.91 -7.02
C GLU A 40 1.63 4.45 -5.58
N SER A 41 2.84 4.39 -5.01
CA SER A 41 3.16 4.89 -3.66
C SER A 41 2.91 6.39 -3.54
N ASN A 42 3.35 7.19 -4.53
CA ASN A 42 3.13 8.63 -4.53
C ASN A 42 1.66 8.98 -4.66
N THR A 43 0.91 8.29 -5.52
CA THR A 43 -0.53 8.50 -5.68
C THR A 43 -1.27 8.22 -4.38
N LEU A 44 -1.00 7.06 -3.77
CA LEU A 44 -1.61 6.68 -2.50
C LEU A 44 -1.26 7.66 -1.37
N TYR A 45 -0.01 8.13 -1.32
CA TYR A 45 0.41 9.12 -0.34
C TYR A 45 -0.38 10.43 -0.51
N THR A 46 -0.54 10.93 -1.74
CA THR A 46 -1.35 12.13 -2.02
C THR A 46 -2.82 11.91 -1.65
N ASP A 47 -3.39 10.76 -1.97
CA ASP A 47 -4.78 10.43 -1.59
C ASP A 47 -4.96 10.47 -0.07
N LEU A 48 -4.03 9.90 0.70
CA LEU A 48 -4.08 9.93 2.16
C LEU A 48 -3.97 11.35 2.73
N VAL A 49 -3.13 12.22 2.12
CA VAL A 49 -3.06 13.64 2.51
C VAL A 49 -4.40 14.32 2.30
N VAL A 50 -5.04 14.12 1.15
CA VAL A 50 -6.36 14.72 0.83
C VAL A 50 -7.44 14.23 1.81
N LEU A 51 -7.39 12.94 2.19
CA LEU A 51 -8.31 12.34 3.15
C LEU A 51 -8.01 12.68 4.62
N GLY A 52 -6.91 13.40 4.90
CA GLY A 52 -6.48 13.68 6.28
C GLY A 52 -6.08 12.43 7.07
N ALA A 53 -5.67 11.36 6.39
CA ALA A 53 -5.32 10.08 6.99
C ALA A 53 -3.86 10.04 7.48
N PRO A 54 -3.55 9.26 8.53
CA PRO A 54 -2.18 9.01 8.97
C PRO A 54 -1.30 8.43 7.87
N LEU A 55 -0.19 9.13 7.61
CA LEU A 55 0.76 8.78 6.57
C LEU A 55 1.73 7.72 7.09
N PRO A 56 1.88 6.56 6.44
CA PRO A 56 2.86 5.56 6.84
C PRO A 56 4.26 5.94 6.38
N ASP A 57 5.26 5.37 7.06
CA ASP A 57 6.65 5.48 6.66
C ASP A 57 6.89 4.76 5.33
N ARG A 58 7.62 5.44 4.44
CA ARG A 58 8.01 4.91 3.11
C ARG A 58 9.48 4.52 3.12
N VAL A 59 9.83 3.58 4.00
CA VAL A 59 11.22 3.12 4.22
C VAL A 59 11.82 2.55 2.95
N SER A 60 11.02 1.93 2.08
CA SER A 60 11.48 1.42 0.78
C SER A 60 12.20 2.48 -0.07
N LEU A 61 11.89 3.77 0.09
CA LEU A 61 12.50 4.86 -0.67
C LEU A 61 13.98 5.11 -0.31
N THR A 62 14.38 4.78 0.92
CA THR A 62 15.75 4.97 1.43
C THR A 62 16.59 3.70 1.34
N MET A 63 15.98 2.56 1.04
CA MET A 63 16.68 1.29 0.94
C MET A 63 17.64 1.23 -0.26
N PRO A 64 18.79 0.56 -0.10
CA PRO A 64 19.76 0.41 -1.19
C PRO A 64 19.18 -0.43 -2.33
N ARG A 65 19.55 -0.09 -3.56
CA ARG A 65 19.14 -0.78 -4.81
C ARG A 65 20.35 -1.26 -5.64
N SER A 66 21.49 -1.44 -4.99
CA SER A 66 22.81 -1.68 -5.62
C SER A 66 22.99 -3.06 -6.26
N ASN A 67 22.17 -4.05 -5.91
CA ASN A 67 22.23 -5.40 -6.48
C ASN A 67 20.85 -6.05 -6.48
N VAL A 68 20.73 -7.20 -7.16
CA VAL A 68 19.46 -7.94 -7.31
C VAL A 68 18.80 -8.26 -5.96
N VAL A 69 19.57 -8.74 -4.98
CA VAL A 69 19.03 -9.12 -3.65
C VAL A 69 18.47 -7.91 -2.92
N ASN A 70 19.19 -6.79 -2.96
CA ASN A 70 18.73 -5.53 -2.40
C ASN A 70 17.46 -5.06 -3.12
N TYR A 71 17.43 -5.16 -4.45
CA TYR A 71 16.26 -4.77 -5.26
C TYR A 71 15.02 -5.61 -4.96
N GLU A 72 15.16 -6.93 -4.82
CA GLU A 72 14.06 -7.82 -4.40
C GLU A 72 13.48 -7.39 -3.05
N LYS A 73 14.35 -7.06 -2.08
CA LYS A 73 13.92 -6.57 -0.76
C LYS A 73 13.18 -5.25 -0.86
N VAL A 74 13.69 -4.31 -1.65
CA VAL A 74 13.07 -3.00 -1.86
C VAL A 74 11.69 -3.14 -2.52
N VAL A 75 11.56 -3.94 -3.58
CA VAL A 75 10.28 -4.21 -4.25
C VAL A 75 9.29 -4.88 -3.30
N LYS A 76 9.73 -5.84 -2.49
CA LYS A 76 8.88 -6.47 -1.47
C LYS A 76 8.43 -5.46 -0.40
N GLN A 77 9.31 -4.55 0.02
CA GLN A 77 9.01 -3.56 1.03
C GLN A 77 8.00 -2.52 0.52
N ILE A 78 8.22 -1.94 -0.67
CA ILE A 78 7.27 -0.96 -1.23
C ILE A 78 5.88 -1.56 -1.47
N ARG A 79 5.79 -2.86 -1.80
CA ARG A 79 4.50 -3.56 -1.88
C ARG A 79 3.79 -3.63 -0.54
N LYS A 80 4.51 -3.87 0.57
CA LYS A 80 3.92 -3.86 1.91
C LYS A 80 3.39 -2.48 2.26
N GLU A 81 4.21 -1.46 2.04
CA GLU A 81 3.87 -0.07 2.33
C GLU A 81 2.67 0.39 1.49
N ASN A 82 2.67 0.13 0.18
CA ASN A 82 1.55 0.47 -0.69
C ASN A 82 0.26 -0.28 -0.29
N ASN A 83 0.36 -1.55 0.09
CA ASN A 83 -0.82 -2.30 0.52
C ASN A 83 -1.44 -1.71 1.79
N LEU A 84 -0.59 -1.31 2.75
CA LEU A 84 -1.03 -0.61 3.95
C LEU A 84 -1.68 0.73 3.62
N MET A 85 -1.05 1.54 2.76
CA MET A 85 -1.63 2.82 2.32
C MET A 85 -2.97 2.64 1.61
N LEU A 86 -3.10 1.63 0.76
CA LEU A 86 -4.35 1.34 0.07
C LEU A 86 -5.46 0.92 1.06
N LEU A 87 -5.14 0.09 2.05
CA LEU A 87 -6.08 -0.27 3.11
C LEU A 87 -6.54 0.97 3.90
N ARG A 88 -5.61 1.84 4.28
CA ARG A 88 -5.93 3.12 4.95
C ARG A 88 -6.82 4.00 4.09
N ARG A 89 -6.48 4.16 2.81
CA ARG A 89 -7.28 4.95 1.86
C ARG A 89 -8.71 4.43 1.79
N CYS A 90 -8.90 3.12 1.64
CA CYS A 90 -10.23 2.52 1.60
C CYS A 90 -11.04 2.82 2.87
N ARG A 91 -10.42 2.74 4.06
CA ARG A 91 -11.11 3.01 5.33
C ARG A 91 -11.47 4.47 5.52
N TYR A 92 -10.55 5.37 5.20
CA TYR A 92 -10.83 6.81 5.30
C TYR A 92 -11.89 7.25 4.30
N TYR A 93 -11.91 6.64 3.11
CA TYR A 93 -13.01 6.85 2.17
C TYR A 93 -14.35 6.34 2.71
N MET A 94 -14.38 5.15 3.33
CA MET A 94 -15.59 4.65 4.01
C MET A 94 -16.03 5.56 5.17
N LEU A 95 -15.08 6.10 5.93
CA LEU A 95 -15.36 7.04 7.02
C LEU A 95 -15.99 8.32 6.47
N GLN A 96 -15.40 8.91 5.42
CA GLN A 96 -15.94 10.09 4.76
C GLN A 96 -17.38 9.84 4.28
N LEU A 97 -17.64 8.71 3.61
CA LEU A 97 -19.00 8.35 3.18
C LEU A 97 -19.97 8.20 4.36
N ALA A 98 -19.53 7.58 5.45
CA ALA A 98 -20.35 7.42 6.65
C ALA A 98 -20.66 8.77 7.31
N GLU A 99 -19.70 9.71 7.33
CA GLU A 99 -19.89 11.07 7.82
C GLU A 99 -20.84 11.88 6.93
N GLU A 100 -20.72 11.74 5.61
CA GLU A 100 -21.64 12.36 4.64
C GLU A 100 -23.08 11.84 4.84
N MET A 101 -23.25 10.53 5.02
CA MET A 101 -24.56 9.91 5.30
C MET A 101 -25.13 10.32 6.66
N ALA A 102 -24.31 10.41 7.70
CA ALA A 102 -24.72 10.91 9.02
C ALA A 102 -25.20 12.36 8.91
N THR A 103 -24.41 13.21 8.24
CA THR A 103 -24.75 14.62 8.02
C THR A 103 -26.06 14.77 7.25
N ALA A 104 -26.27 13.95 6.20
CA ALA A 104 -27.52 13.92 5.44
C ALA A 104 -28.74 13.52 6.28
N THR A 105 -28.53 12.79 7.38
CA THR A 105 -29.56 12.40 8.35
C THR A 105 -29.59 13.31 9.59
N GLN A 106 -28.94 14.48 9.53
CA GLN A 106 -28.88 15.48 10.60
C GLN A 106 -28.30 14.94 11.92
N ARG A 107 -27.39 13.97 11.83
CA ARG A 107 -26.64 13.44 12.97
C ARG A 107 -25.15 13.49 12.70
N GLU A 108 -24.37 13.33 13.75
CA GLU A 108 -22.93 13.08 13.62
C GLU A 108 -22.63 11.61 13.94
N LEU A 109 -21.50 11.11 13.44
CA LEU A 109 -20.97 9.83 13.89
C LEU A 109 -20.43 9.96 15.30
N THR A 110 -20.84 9.04 16.17
CA THR A 110 -20.24 8.89 17.50
C THR A 110 -18.77 8.46 17.38
N PRO A 111 -17.93 8.73 18.40
CA PRO A 111 -16.55 8.26 18.41
C PRO A 111 -16.43 6.74 18.21
N ASN A 112 -17.36 5.95 18.76
CA ASN A 112 -17.37 4.50 18.57
C ASN A 112 -17.68 4.09 17.12
N GLU A 113 -18.63 4.75 16.45
CA GLU A 113 -18.90 4.50 15.03
C GLU A 113 -17.70 4.86 14.17
N ARG A 114 -17.07 6.02 14.42
CA ARG A 114 -15.84 6.43 13.73
C ARG A 114 -14.71 5.42 13.95
N ASN A 115 -14.48 5.02 15.20
CA ASN A 115 -13.45 4.04 15.55
C ASN A 115 -13.75 2.68 14.94
N ASN A 116 -14.99 2.22 14.86
CA ASN A 116 -15.34 0.94 14.22
C ASN A 116 -15.01 0.92 12.73
N VAL A 117 -15.09 2.05 12.03
CA VAL A 117 -14.65 2.15 10.63
C VAL A 117 -13.12 2.08 10.51
N LEU A 118 -12.40 2.53 11.54
CA LEU A 118 -10.94 2.61 11.58
C LEU A 118 -10.23 1.43 12.29
N SER A 119 -10.92 0.67 13.16
CA SER A 119 -10.36 -0.10 14.30
C SER A 119 -9.37 -1.23 13.99
N TYR A 120 -9.14 -1.56 12.73
CA TYR A 120 -8.19 -2.61 12.36
C TYR A 120 -6.79 -2.05 12.01
N GLU A 121 -6.40 -0.88 12.52
CA GLU A 121 -5.04 -0.36 12.34
C GLU A 121 -4.03 -1.03 13.29
N GLU A 122 -4.43 -1.36 14.53
CA GLU A 122 -3.53 -1.98 15.53
C GLU A 122 -3.06 -3.39 15.11
N TYR A 123 -3.85 -4.15 14.37
CA TYR A 123 -3.43 -5.47 13.85
C TYR A 123 -2.38 -5.40 12.73
N LEU A 124 -1.97 -4.20 12.30
CA LEU A 124 -0.98 -3.98 11.26
C LEU A 124 0.22 -3.14 11.75
N SER A 125 0.21 -2.69 13.01
CA SER A 125 1.33 -1.99 13.65
C SER A 125 2.33 -2.90 14.37
N ASP A 126 2.10 -4.22 14.41
CA ASP A 126 3.10 -5.16 14.92
C ASP A 126 4.23 -5.36 13.89
N GLY A 127 5.23 -4.50 14.01
CA GLY A 127 6.56 -4.60 13.45
C GLY A 127 7.58 -4.02 14.42
#